data_AF-A0A3C7Z880-F1
#
_entry.id   AF-A0A3C7Z880-F1
#
_cell.length_a   1.000
_cell.length_b   1.000
_cell.length_c   1.000
_cell.angle_alpha   90.00
_cell.angle_beta   90.00
_cell.angle_gamma   90.00
#
_symmetry.space_group_name_H-M   'P 1'
#
loop_
_entity.id
_entity.type
_entity.pdbx_description
1 polymer ?
#
loop_
_entity_poly.entity_id
_entity_poly.type
_entity_poly.pdbx_seq_one_letter_code
_entity_poly.pdbx_strand_id
1 'polypeptide(L)'
;MKELEQEIKEYLIERNWYGQEPADLAKSIMIEGAELLELFQWKNYSIEAINADEKLKTNLKKELADVLIYAIELGIHLDIDISEAIKQKLEHNRTKYPAEGVADKDTGADFYMKQKMKYREVGE
;
A
#
# COMPACT_ATOMS: atom_id res chain seq x y z
N MET A 1 -2.82 2.04 14.89
CA MET A 1 -1.70 2.50 14.05
C MET A 1 -0.65 3.22 14.87
N LYS A 2 -1.00 4.21 15.70
CA LYS A 2 -0.02 4.89 16.58
C LYS A 2 0.85 3.94 17.44
N GLU A 3 0.27 2.87 17.99
CA GLU A 3 1.04 1.85 18.73
C GLU A 3 2.07 1.15 17.85
N LEU A 4 1.68 0.76 16.63
CA LEU A 4 2.56 0.09 15.67
C LEU A 4 3.64 1.04 15.12
N GLU A 5 3.29 2.30 14.85
CA GLU A 5 4.25 3.35 14.47
C GLU A 5 5.29 3.55 15.57
N GLN A 6 4.86 3.53 16.83
CA GLN A 6 5.76 3.65 17.98
C GLN A 6 6.67 2.42 18.12
N GLU A 7 6.13 1.21 17.96
CA GLU A 7 6.91 -0.04 18.00
C GLU A 7 7.98 -0.06 16.89
N ILE A 8 7.63 0.34 15.66
CA ILE A 8 8.59 0.47 14.54
C ILE A 8 9.64 1.51 14.87
N LYS A 9 9.25 2.67 15.41
CA LYS A 9 10.21 3.73 15.78
C LYS A 9 11.20 3.25 16.84
N GLU A 10 10.73 2.56 17.87
CA GLU A 10 11.56 1.98 18.93
C GLU A 10 12.53 0.93 18.36
N TYR A 11 12.03 0.05 17.48
CA TYR A 11 12.83 -0.95 16.77
C TYR A 11 13.98 -0.31 15.96
N LEU A 12 13.73 0.82 15.31
CA LEU A 12 14.75 1.53 14.52
C LEU A 12 15.78 2.23 15.42
N ILE A 13 15.32 2.84 16.51
CA ILE A 13 16.18 3.53 17.48
C ILE A 13 17.13 2.55 18.17
N GLU A 14 16.63 1.39 18.63
CA GLU A 14 17.46 0.41 19.35
C GLU A 14 18.59 -0.19 18.48
N ARG A 15 18.47 -0.09 17.16
CA ARG A 15 19.48 -0.55 16.18
C ARG A 15 20.34 0.57 15.59
N ASN A 16 20.12 1.82 15.99
CA ASN A 16 20.75 2.98 15.37
C ASN A 16 20.51 3.04 13.85
N TRP A 17 19.31 2.62 13.42
CA TRP A 17 18.86 2.67 12.03
C TRP A 17 17.94 3.86 11.76
N TYR A 18 17.42 4.49 12.83
CA TYR A 18 16.65 5.71 12.74
C TYR A 18 17.47 6.86 12.10
N GLY A 19 16.86 7.61 11.19
CA GLY A 19 17.49 8.73 10.48
C GLY A 19 17.94 8.42 9.06
N GLN A 20 17.34 7.42 8.40
CA GLN A 20 17.58 7.20 6.96
C GLN A 20 17.09 8.39 6.13
N GLU A 21 17.72 8.62 4.98
CA GLU A 21 17.26 9.63 4.04
C GLU A 21 15.89 9.23 3.45
N PRO A 22 14.92 10.16 3.33
CA PRO A 22 13.59 9.83 2.78
C PRO A 22 13.63 9.19 1.39
N ALA A 23 14.62 9.54 0.57
CA ALA A 23 14.83 8.95 -0.74
C ALA A 23 15.23 7.47 -0.66
N ASP A 24 15.95 7.06 0.37
CA ASP A 24 16.36 5.67 0.56
C ASP A 24 15.18 4.82 1.05
N LEU A 25 14.36 5.34 1.96
CA LEU A 25 13.10 4.70 2.36
C LEU A 25 12.15 4.52 1.18
N ALA A 26 12.02 5.53 0.31
CA ALA A 26 11.22 5.42 -0.91
C ALA A 26 11.74 4.33 -1.87
N LYS A 27 13.06 4.16 -1.97
CA LYS A 27 13.65 3.05 -2.74
C LYS A 27 13.35 1.71 -2.10
N SER A 28 13.47 1.59 -0.78
CA SER A 28 13.16 0.36 -0.05
C SER A 28 11.71 -0.07 -0.27
N ILE A 29 10.74 0.85 -0.20
CA ILE A 29 9.32 0.55 -0.54
C ILE A 29 9.19 -0.08 -1.93
N MET A 30 9.92 0.44 -2.92
CA MET A 30 9.88 -0.09 -4.29
C MET A 30 10.58 -1.44 -4.42
N ILE A 31 11.68 -1.65 -3.69
CA ILE A 31 12.42 -2.93 -3.67
C ILE A 31 11.52 -4.02 -3.08
N GLU A 32 10.98 -3.81 -1.89
CA GLU A 32 10.09 -4.79 -1.25
C GLU A 32 8.79 -4.98 -2.04
N GLY A 33 8.29 -3.92 -2.70
CA GLY A 33 7.17 -4.04 -3.62
C GLY A 33 7.48 -4.94 -4.82
N ALA A 34 8.73 -4.95 -5.28
CA ALA A 34 9.20 -5.86 -6.32
C ALA A 34 9.37 -7.30 -5.80
N GLU A 35 9.85 -7.50 -4.57
CA GLU A 35 9.90 -8.83 -3.93
C GLU A 35 8.49 -9.42 -3.77
N LEU A 36 7.53 -8.61 -3.33
CA LEU A 36 6.12 -9.00 -3.25
C LEU A 36 5.57 -9.39 -4.63
N LEU A 37 5.92 -8.63 -5.67
CA LEU A 37 5.52 -8.93 -7.05
C LEU A 37 6.16 -10.21 -7.60
N GLU A 38 7.41 -10.50 -7.22
CA GLU A 38 8.15 -11.69 -7.67
C GLU A 38 7.42 -12.99 -7.31
N LEU A 39 6.69 -13.03 -6.19
CA LEU A 39 5.87 -14.17 -5.77
C LEU A 39 4.80 -14.57 -6.81
N PHE A 40 4.44 -13.67 -7.72
CA PHE A 40 3.49 -13.87 -8.80
C PHE A 40 4.13 -13.94 -10.19
N GLN A 41 5.46 -13.82 -10.30
CA GLN A 41 6.17 -13.65 -11.58
C GLN A 41 5.83 -14.74 -12.62
N TRP A 42 5.69 -15.99 -12.18
CA TRP A 42 5.51 -17.15 -13.06
C TRP A 42 4.10 -17.75 -13.01
N LYS A 43 3.27 -17.32 -12.07
CA LYS A 43 1.95 -17.93 -11.85
C LYS A 43 0.97 -16.95 -11.23
N ASN A 44 -0.24 -16.94 -11.78
CA ASN A 44 -1.39 -16.35 -11.13
C ASN A 44 -2.02 -17.37 -10.19
N TYR A 45 -2.35 -16.95 -8.97
CA TYR A 45 -2.97 -17.80 -7.96
C TYR A 45 -4.40 -17.32 -7.66
N SER A 46 -5.33 -18.26 -7.51
CA SER A 46 -6.61 -17.94 -6.87
C SER A 46 -6.44 -17.82 -5.36
N ILE A 47 -7.41 -17.22 -4.68
CA ILE A 47 -7.40 -17.09 -3.21
C ILE A 47 -7.33 -18.47 -2.55
N GLU A 48 -8.04 -19.46 -3.10
CA GLU A 48 -8.03 -20.84 -2.60
C GLU A 48 -6.64 -21.47 -2.74
N ALA A 49 -5.97 -21.25 -3.88
CA ALA A 49 -4.62 -21.75 -4.10
C ALA A 49 -3.59 -21.11 -3.16
N ILE A 50 -3.70 -19.80 -2.89
CA ILE A 50 -2.86 -19.12 -1.90
C ILE A 50 -3.11 -19.67 -0.50
N ASN A 51 -4.38 -19.86 -0.13
CA ASN A 51 -4.74 -20.36 1.20
C ASN A 51 -4.36 -21.83 1.44
N ALA A 52 -4.19 -22.62 0.37
CA ALA A 52 -3.74 -24.01 0.46
C ALA A 52 -2.20 -24.16 0.44
N ASP A 53 -1.46 -23.10 0.11
CA ASP A 53 0.00 -23.08 0.05
C ASP A 53 0.57 -22.23 1.19
N GLU A 54 0.86 -22.88 2.32
CA GLU A 54 1.39 -22.23 3.53
C GLU A 54 2.73 -21.51 3.29
N LYS A 55 3.57 -22.04 2.39
CA LYS A 55 4.86 -21.42 2.07
C LYS A 55 4.65 -20.11 1.32
N LEU A 56 3.81 -20.13 0.28
CA LEU A 56 3.45 -18.92 -0.46
C LEU A 56 2.80 -17.88 0.45
N LYS A 57 1.85 -18.30 1.29
CA LYS A 57 1.16 -17.41 2.24
C LYS A 57 2.11 -16.77 3.26
N THR A 58 3.09 -17.53 3.74
CA THR A 58 4.13 -17.02 4.64
C THR A 58 5.01 -15.98 3.96
N ASN A 59 5.48 -16.26 2.73
CA ASN A 59 6.28 -15.31 1.97
C ASN A 59 5.47 -14.04 1.62
N LEU A 60 4.21 -14.19 1.20
CA LEU A 60 3.32 -13.05 0.96
C LEU A 60 3.16 -12.16 2.19
N LYS A 61 2.97 -12.77 3.36
CA LYS A 61 2.87 -12.03 4.62
C LYS A 61 4.16 -11.27 4.93
N LYS A 62 5.32 -11.88 4.68
CA LYS A 62 6.64 -11.26 4.89
C LYS A 62 6.81 -10.04 3.98
N GLU A 63 6.73 -10.21 2.66
CA GLU A 63 7.01 -9.09 1.73
C GLU A 63 5.96 -7.97 1.84
N LEU A 64 4.70 -8.32 2.12
CA LEU A 64 3.67 -7.31 2.40
C LEU A 64 3.99 -6.51 3.68
N ALA A 65 4.51 -7.18 4.72
CA ALA A 65 4.92 -6.50 5.94
C ALA A 65 6.13 -5.59 5.69
N ASP A 66 7.11 -6.04 4.91
CA ASP A 66 8.31 -5.26 4.57
C ASP A 66 7.93 -3.96 3.83
N VAL A 67 7.03 -4.04 2.84
CA VAL A 67 6.46 -2.84 2.15
C VAL A 67 5.80 -1.88 3.14
N LEU A 68 4.99 -2.40 4.06
CA LEU A 68 4.25 -1.57 5.01
C LEU A 68 5.16 -0.94 6.07
N ILE A 69 6.18 -1.67 6.53
CA ILE A 69 7.14 -1.17 7.52
C ILE A 69 7.89 0.03 6.94
N TYR A 70 8.45 -0.07 5.74
CA TYR A 70 9.15 1.07 5.13
C TYR A 70 8.22 2.24 4.80
N ALA A 71 6.96 1.98 4.42
CA ALA A 71 5.98 3.04 4.21
C ALA A 71 5.63 3.78 5.52
N ILE A 72 5.49 3.06 6.62
CA ILE A 72 5.25 3.63 7.95
C ILE A 72 6.50 4.37 8.43
N GLU A 73 7.68 3.80 8.26
CA GLU A 73 8.96 4.42 8.61
C GLU A 73 9.15 5.76 7.89
N LEU A 74 8.84 5.83 6.59
CA LEU A 74 8.87 7.07 5.83
C LEU A 74 7.91 8.12 6.42
N GLY A 75 6.71 7.69 6.83
CA GLY A 75 5.75 8.56 7.52
C GLY A 75 6.29 9.12 8.83
N ILE A 76 6.91 8.27 9.65
CA ILE A 76 7.53 8.66 10.92
C ILE A 76 8.64 9.70 10.69
N HIS A 77 9.50 9.49 9.67
CA HIS A 77 10.61 10.40 9.36
C HIS A 77 10.13 11.77 8.85
N LEU A 78 9.00 11.81 8.14
CA LEU A 78 8.45 13.03 7.55
C LEU A 78 7.35 13.69 8.40
N ASP A 79 7.11 13.19 9.62
CA ASP A 79 6.02 13.65 10.50
C ASP A 79 4.63 13.59 9.84
N ILE A 80 4.40 12.52 9.06
CA ILE A 80 3.13 12.25 8.39
C ILE A 80 2.33 11.27 9.26
N ASP A 81 1.14 11.69 9.72
CA ASP A 81 0.16 10.76 10.28
C ASP A 81 -0.41 9.88 9.15
N ILE A 82 0.12 8.67 9.01
CA ILE A 82 -0.27 7.73 7.95
C ILE A 82 -1.75 7.36 8.06
N SER A 83 -2.28 7.25 9.28
CA SER A 83 -3.69 6.93 9.49
C SER A 83 -4.59 8.02 8.93
N GLU A 84 -4.23 9.28 9.18
CA GLU A 84 -4.95 10.44 8.67
C GLU A 84 -4.78 10.58 7.15
N ALA A 85 -3.57 10.40 6.63
CA ALA A 85 -3.31 10.41 5.19
C ALA A 85 -4.16 9.37 4.42
N ILE A 86 -4.29 8.16 4.96
CA ILE A 86 -5.15 7.11 4.40
C ILE A 86 -6.61 7.54 4.43
N LYS A 87 -7.12 8.07 5.56
CA LYS A 87 -8.52 8.51 5.67
C LYS A 87 -8.86 9.62 4.67
N GLN A 88 -8.00 10.62 4.55
CA GLN A 88 -8.17 11.71 3.59
C GLN A 88 -8.18 11.20 2.15
N LYS A 89 -7.27 10.27 1.81
CA LYS A 89 -7.25 9.67 0.47
C LYS A 89 -8.48 8.81 0.20
N LEU A 90 -8.99 8.10 1.20
CA LEU A 90 -10.25 7.34 1.07
C LEU A 90 -11.44 8.27 0.83
N GLU A 91 -11.53 9.39 1.54
CA GLU A 91 -12.62 10.37 1.35
C GLU A 91 -12.57 11.03 -0.03
N HIS A 92 -11.37 11.44 -0.47
CA HIS A 92 -11.16 11.90 -1.83
C HIS A 92 -11.58 10.84 -2.86
N ASN A 93 -11.19 9.57 -2.65
CA ASN A 93 -11.58 8.47 -3.54
C ASN A 93 -13.10 8.21 -3.53
N ARG A 94 -13.81 8.39 -2.41
CA ARG A 94 -15.28 8.28 -2.37
C ARG A 94 -15.95 9.34 -3.24
N THR A 95 -15.42 10.56 -3.22
CA THR A 95 -15.91 11.65 -4.06
C THR A 95 -15.59 11.40 -5.53
N LYS A 96 -14.38 10.94 -5.83
CA LYS A 96 -13.90 10.64 -7.18
C LYS A 96 -14.58 9.42 -7.80
N TYR A 97 -14.89 8.42 -6.98
CA TYR A 97 -15.45 7.13 -7.38
C TYR A 97 -16.64 6.77 -6.46
N PRO A 98 -17.80 7.43 -6.63
CA PRO A 98 -18.97 7.15 -5.79
C PRO A 98 -19.47 5.72 -5.96
N ALA A 99 -19.85 5.09 -4.84
CA ALA A 99 -20.23 3.68 -4.79
C ALA A 99 -21.38 3.33 -5.76
N GLU A 100 -22.38 4.20 -5.87
CA GLU A 100 -23.52 4.04 -6.80
C GLU A 100 -23.07 3.93 -8.26
N GLY A 101 -21.99 4.61 -8.63
CA GLY A 101 -21.43 4.53 -9.98
C GLY A 101 -20.54 3.32 -10.18
N VAL A 102 -19.58 3.08 -9.28
CA VAL A 102 -18.59 1.99 -9.46
C VAL A 102 -19.13 0.59 -9.15
N ALA A 103 -20.16 0.46 -8.31
CA ALA A 103 -20.72 -0.83 -7.93
C ALA A 103 -21.78 -1.34 -8.91
N ASP A 104 -22.17 -0.53 -9.91
CA ASP A 104 -23.09 -0.95 -10.97
C ASP A 104 -22.44 -2.07 -11.80
N LYS A 105 -23.13 -3.21 -11.90
CA LYS A 105 -22.58 -4.42 -12.53
C LYS A 105 -22.46 -4.31 -14.05
N ASP A 106 -23.29 -3.48 -14.66
CA ASP A 106 -23.39 -3.36 -16.12
C ASP A 106 -22.53 -2.21 -16.64
N THR A 107 -22.41 -1.14 -15.86
CA THR A 107 -21.81 0.14 -16.29
C THR A 107 -20.66 0.61 -15.41
N GLY A 108 -20.39 -0.04 -14.27
CA GLY A 108 -19.42 0.43 -13.28
C GLY A 108 -17.98 0.50 -13.80
N ALA A 109 -17.56 -0.45 -14.65
CA ALA A 109 -16.24 -0.44 -15.28
C ALA A 109 -16.06 0.77 -16.21
N ASP A 110 -17.06 1.05 -17.05
CA ASP A 110 -17.05 2.21 -17.95
C ASP A 110 -17.13 3.52 -17.18
N PHE A 111 -17.95 3.57 -16.12
CA PHE A 111 -18.02 4.72 -15.21
C PHE A 111 -16.65 5.00 -14.58
N TYR A 112 -15.99 3.97 -14.02
CA TYR A 112 -14.66 4.09 -13.43
C TYR A 112 -13.64 4.63 -14.44
N MET A 113 -13.61 4.10 -15.66
CA MET A 113 -12.67 4.54 -16.69
C MET A 113 -12.90 5.98 -17.11
N LYS A 114 -14.17 6.40 -17.28
CA LYS A 114 -14.54 7.80 -17.58
C LYS A 114 -14.10 8.74 -16.46
N GLN A 115 -14.36 8.41 -15.21
CA GLN A 115 -13.89 9.23 -14.07
C GLN A 115 -12.36 9.29 -14.06
N LYS A 116 -11.67 8.16 -14.17
CA LYS A 116 -10.21 8.10 -14.15
C LYS A 116 -9.57 8.96 -15.24
N MET A 117 -10.13 8.95 -16.46
CA MET A 117 -9.65 9.80 -17.56
C MET A 117 -9.87 11.28 -17.27
N LYS A 118 -11.09 11.66 -16.84
CA LYS A 118 -11.42 13.04 -16.45
C LYS A 118 -10.42 13.60 -15.45
N TYR A 119 -10.12 12.85 -14.39
CA TYR A 119 -9.22 13.30 -13.33
C TYR A 119 -7.73 13.35 -13.74
N ARG A 120 -7.30 12.46 -14.65
CA ARG A 120 -5.94 12.53 -15.22
C ARG A 120 -5.70 13.81 -16.04
N GLU A 121 -6.74 14.34 -16.68
CA GLU A 121 -6.65 15.58 -17.46
C GLU A 121 -6.55 16.83 -16.58
N VAL A 122 -7.18 16.84 -15.40
CA VAL A 122 -7.11 17.97 -14.44
C VAL A 122 -5.94 17.89 -13.46
N GLY A 123 -5.20 16.78 -13.40
CA GLY A 123 -4.02 16.63 -12.55
C GLY A 123 -4.31 16.34 -11.08
N GLU A 124 -5.50 15.82 -10.76
CA GLU A 124 -5.95 15.39 -9.42
C GLU A 124 -6.12 13.87 -9.31
#